data_AF-A0A7S2WB19-F1
#
_entry.id   AF-A0A7S2WB19-F1
#
_cell.length_a   1.000
_cell.length_b   1.000
_cell.length_c   1.000
_cell.angle_alpha   90.00
_cell.angle_beta   90.00
_cell.angle_gamma   90.00
#
_symmetry.space_group_name_H-M   'P 1'
#
loop_
_entity.id
_entity.type
_entity.pdbx_description
1 polymer ?
#
loop_
_entity_poly.entity_id
_entity_poly.type
_entity_poly.pdbx_seq_one_letter_code
_entity_poly.pdbx_strand_id
1 'polypeptide(L)'
;ISDVSTLKMTSTVELSATGAQAITHTGANDDTGDLTISSSNGNVFIEGVKFDGTSMSSVSTLSLSDDIRMSKASAVLQHTGSTSLEITSTSGTVSLEGVVFDSQAISAATTVEFNEDMSMSSTEAQSIIHTGADTGGADLTVKSTNGNVFVEQVKFNADAVSGISTLDLDGDLRSSTGDLLLTSTSDQQITHTGGASGDLTVSSTNGNVFIESVKFIGTGMSAISTISM
;
A
#
# COMPACT_ATOMS: atom_id res chain seq x y z
N ILE A 1 40.06 -24.66 54.39
CA ILE A 1 40.55 -25.69 53.45
C ILE A 1 41.11 -24.93 52.25
N SER A 2 42.43 -24.93 52.07
CA SER A 2 43.07 -24.55 50.81
C SER A 2 43.39 -25.84 50.04
N ASP A 3 43.54 -25.77 48.72
CA ASP A 3 44.13 -26.84 47.90
C ASP A 3 43.30 -28.13 47.69
N VAL A 4 41.96 -28.05 47.80
CA VAL A 4 41.07 -29.12 47.32
C VAL A 4 40.89 -29.02 45.82
N SER A 5 41.25 -30.09 45.13
CA SER A 5 41.12 -30.18 43.68
C SER A 5 39.79 -30.77 43.21
N THR A 6 39.07 -31.55 44.02
CA THR A 6 37.73 -32.08 43.66
C THR A 6 36.89 -32.45 44.88
N LEU A 7 35.57 -32.22 44.81
CA LEU A 7 34.59 -32.55 45.85
C LEU A 7 33.42 -33.36 45.24
N LYS A 8 33.05 -34.52 45.84
CA LYS A 8 32.11 -35.50 45.25
C LYS A 8 31.03 -35.97 46.23
N MET A 9 29.76 -35.96 45.80
CA MET A 9 28.58 -36.30 46.60
C MET A 9 27.62 -37.21 45.82
N THR A 10 26.85 -38.04 46.55
CA THR A 10 25.87 -38.98 45.95
C THR A 10 24.42 -38.48 46.01
N SER A 11 24.16 -37.31 46.64
CA SER A 11 22.82 -36.68 46.76
C SER A 11 22.88 -35.13 46.75
N THR A 12 22.40 -34.39 47.77
CA THR A 12 21.97 -32.97 47.69
C THR A 12 22.73 -31.98 48.61
N VAL A 13 22.63 -30.67 48.33
CA VAL A 13 23.18 -29.54 49.14
C VAL A 13 22.09 -28.48 49.41
N GLU A 14 22.01 -27.88 50.61
CA GLU A 14 20.95 -26.91 51.05
C GLU A 14 21.54 -25.66 51.77
N LEU A 15 21.03 -24.44 51.49
CA LEU A 15 21.39 -23.13 52.11
C LEU A 15 20.14 -22.49 52.75
N SER A 16 20.11 -22.22 54.07
CA SER A 16 18.84 -22.04 54.83
C SER A 16 18.73 -20.85 55.82
N ALA A 17 19.67 -19.89 55.83
CA ALA A 17 19.62 -18.76 56.78
C ALA A 17 18.65 -17.63 56.35
N THR A 18 18.19 -16.81 57.32
CA THR A 18 17.14 -15.77 57.14
C THR A 18 17.62 -14.40 56.62
N GLY A 19 18.89 -14.27 56.20
CA GLY A 19 19.49 -13.09 55.53
C GLY A 19 20.35 -13.49 54.30
N ALA A 20 21.27 -12.62 53.82
CA ALA A 20 21.97 -12.80 52.53
C ALA A 20 23.04 -13.93 52.47
N GLN A 21 23.13 -14.65 51.33
CA GLN A 21 23.99 -15.84 51.05
C GLN A 21 24.48 -15.88 49.58
N ALA A 22 25.62 -16.52 49.25
CA ALA A 22 26.22 -16.50 47.88
C ALA A 22 27.29 -17.61 47.57
N ILE A 23 27.63 -17.77 46.27
CA ILE A 23 28.76 -18.58 45.72
C ILE A 23 29.62 -17.69 44.80
N THR A 24 30.96 -17.78 44.87
CA THR A 24 31.89 -16.88 44.15
C THR A 24 33.05 -17.63 43.48
N HIS A 25 33.47 -17.22 42.27
CA HIS A 25 34.60 -17.77 41.47
C HIS A 25 35.56 -16.65 41.03
N THR A 26 36.86 -16.94 40.80
CA THR A 26 37.91 -15.93 40.59
C THR A 26 39.00 -16.22 39.51
N GLY A 27 38.83 -17.19 38.60
CA GLY A 27 39.81 -17.50 37.52
C GLY A 27 40.11 -16.35 36.52
N ALA A 28 41.29 -16.33 35.89
CA ALA A 28 41.83 -15.23 35.04
C ALA A 28 41.69 -15.42 33.49
N ASN A 29 42.06 -14.41 32.68
CA ASN A 29 41.47 -14.09 31.36
C ASN A 29 42.27 -14.51 30.08
N ASP A 30 42.45 -15.80 29.78
CA ASP A 30 42.47 -16.33 28.39
C ASP A 30 41.22 -17.22 28.21
N ASP A 31 40.90 -17.73 27.02
CA ASP A 31 39.60 -18.38 26.71
C ASP A 31 39.31 -19.72 27.46
N THR A 32 39.82 -19.92 28.68
CA THR A 32 39.73 -21.20 29.42
C THR A 32 39.28 -21.09 30.88
N GLY A 33 39.08 -19.88 31.43
CA GLY A 33 38.91 -19.63 32.87
C GLY A 33 37.48 -19.65 33.44
N ASP A 34 36.52 -20.33 32.81
CA ASP A 34 35.09 -20.15 33.10
C ASP A 34 34.50 -21.04 34.22
N LEU A 35 33.50 -20.50 34.93
CA LEU A 35 32.64 -21.30 35.80
C LEU A 35 31.59 -22.06 34.99
N THR A 36 31.57 -23.39 35.13
CA THR A 36 30.60 -24.26 34.45
C THR A 36 29.68 -24.98 35.41
N ILE A 37 28.37 -24.93 35.14
CA ILE A 37 27.34 -25.73 35.80
C ILE A 37 26.64 -26.58 34.73
N SER A 38 26.56 -27.90 34.90
CA SER A 38 26.01 -28.79 33.88
C SER A 38 25.45 -30.10 34.44
N SER A 39 24.65 -30.79 33.63
CA SER A 39 24.14 -32.13 33.87
C SER A 39 24.43 -33.02 32.66
N SER A 40 25.08 -34.16 32.88
CA SER A 40 25.57 -35.05 31.82
C SER A 40 24.49 -36.03 31.31
N ASN A 41 23.47 -36.29 32.13
CA ASN A 41 22.43 -37.30 31.88
C ASN A 41 21.02 -36.69 31.94
N GLY A 42 20.92 -35.36 31.92
CA GLY A 42 19.66 -34.63 32.09
C GLY A 42 19.88 -33.12 32.08
N ASN A 43 18.94 -32.39 32.67
CA ASN A 43 18.80 -30.94 32.47
C ASN A 43 19.12 -30.14 33.73
N VAL A 44 19.30 -28.82 33.58
CA VAL A 44 19.44 -27.87 34.69
C VAL A 44 18.15 -27.06 34.85
N PHE A 45 17.75 -26.78 36.10
CA PHE A 45 16.56 -25.99 36.41
C PHE A 45 16.90 -24.86 37.38
N ILE A 46 16.40 -23.65 37.08
CA ILE A 46 16.61 -22.42 37.87
C ILE A 46 15.25 -21.74 37.98
N GLU A 47 14.67 -21.77 39.18
CA GLU A 47 13.33 -21.22 39.46
C GLU A 47 12.25 -21.63 38.44
N GLY A 48 12.32 -22.86 37.91
CA GLY A 48 11.36 -23.42 36.96
C GLY A 48 11.71 -23.24 35.48
N VAL A 49 12.71 -22.42 35.15
CA VAL A 49 13.26 -22.37 33.78
C VAL A 49 14.17 -23.58 33.57
N LYS A 50 13.96 -24.29 32.45
CA LYS A 50 14.74 -25.46 32.06
C LYS A 50 15.83 -25.06 31.07
N PHE A 51 17.07 -25.40 31.39
CA PHE A 51 18.23 -25.29 30.51
C PHE A 51 18.64 -26.70 30.04
N ASP A 52 18.66 -26.87 28.72
CA ASP A 52 18.92 -28.12 28.01
C ASP A 52 20.03 -27.88 26.99
N GLY A 53 21.28 -28.10 27.42
CA GLY A 53 22.45 -27.66 26.66
C GLY A 53 22.44 -26.14 26.42
N THR A 54 22.36 -25.72 25.15
CA THR A 54 22.37 -24.30 24.72
C THR A 54 20.98 -23.67 24.63
N SER A 55 19.92 -24.40 24.97
CA SER A 55 18.54 -23.96 24.80
C SER A 55 17.83 -23.74 26.13
N MET A 56 16.82 -22.87 26.08
CA MET A 56 15.95 -22.54 27.20
C MET A 56 14.51 -22.94 26.91
N SER A 57 13.82 -23.44 27.93
CA SER A 57 12.41 -23.83 27.83
C SER A 57 11.63 -23.58 29.13
N SER A 58 10.30 -23.53 29.00
CA SER A 58 9.32 -23.20 30.06
C SER A 58 9.36 -21.76 30.59
N VAL A 59 9.94 -20.82 29.83
CA VAL A 59 9.98 -19.38 30.17
C VAL A 59 8.58 -18.77 30.05
N SER A 60 8.09 -18.04 31.08
CA SER A 60 6.78 -17.38 31.04
C SER A 60 6.82 -15.97 30.44
N THR A 61 7.80 -15.16 30.84
CA THR A 61 7.91 -13.75 30.45
C THR A 61 9.38 -13.35 30.40
N LEU A 62 9.79 -12.63 29.37
CA LEU A 62 11.15 -12.09 29.25
C LEU A 62 11.10 -10.57 29.25
N SER A 63 11.70 -9.97 30.27
CA SER A 63 11.82 -8.52 30.40
C SER A 63 13.30 -8.15 30.32
N LEU A 64 13.64 -7.27 29.38
CA LEU A 64 15.00 -6.77 29.15
C LEU A 64 15.01 -5.27 29.42
N SER A 65 16.05 -4.81 30.10
CA SER A 65 16.28 -3.38 30.30
C SER A 65 17.09 -2.74 29.19
N ASP A 66 17.66 -3.52 28.27
CA ASP A 66 18.62 -3.10 27.24
C ASP A 66 18.45 -3.91 25.92
N ASP A 67 19.30 -3.67 24.91
CA ASP A 67 19.13 -4.12 23.52
C ASP A 67 19.17 -5.64 23.23
N ILE A 68 18.47 -6.03 22.15
CA ILE A 68 18.65 -7.32 21.45
C ILE A 68 19.49 -7.08 20.19
N ARG A 69 20.73 -7.59 20.15
CA ARG A 69 21.60 -7.48 18.98
C ARG A 69 21.76 -8.83 18.26
N MET A 70 21.59 -8.80 16.94
CA MET A 70 21.53 -9.99 16.09
C MET A 70 22.63 -9.95 15.01
N SER A 71 23.84 -10.36 15.38
CA SER A 71 25.07 -10.02 14.62
C SER A 71 25.45 -11.00 13.52
N LYS A 72 24.80 -12.15 13.43
CA LYS A 72 24.99 -13.06 12.29
C LYS A 72 24.55 -12.33 11.02
N ALA A 73 25.30 -12.47 9.93
CA ALA A 73 24.97 -11.86 8.63
C ALA A 73 23.52 -12.14 8.18
N SER A 74 22.95 -13.25 8.63
CA SER A 74 21.50 -13.50 8.62
C SER A 74 21.03 -13.89 9.99
N ALA A 75 20.30 -12.99 10.64
CA ALA A 75 19.71 -13.23 11.93
C ALA A 75 18.18 -13.02 11.85
N VAL A 76 17.44 -13.82 12.62
CA VAL A 76 15.98 -13.93 12.53
C VAL A 76 15.31 -13.83 13.90
N LEU A 77 14.18 -13.10 13.96
CA LEU A 77 13.21 -13.13 15.04
C LEU A 77 11.98 -13.94 14.60
N GLN A 78 11.56 -14.97 15.37
CA GLN A 78 10.50 -15.91 14.96
C GLN A 78 9.50 -16.20 16.09
N HIS A 79 8.21 -16.12 15.78
CA HIS A 79 7.08 -16.38 16.69
C HIS A 79 6.34 -17.67 16.26
N THR A 80 6.20 -18.69 17.12
CA THR A 80 5.56 -20.01 16.81
C THR A 80 4.20 -20.24 17.49
N GLY A 81 3.63 -19.21 18.12
CA GLY A 81 2.36 -19.27 18.86
C GLY A 81 1.11 -19.18 17.96
N SER A 82 -0.07 -19.49 18.51
CA SER A 82 -1.33 -19.67 17.75
C SER A 82 -2.11 -18.38 17.38
N THR A 83 -1.52 -17.19 17.49
CA THR A 83 -2.14 -15.86 17.20
C THR A 83 -1.17 -14.97 16.40
N SER A 84 -1.46 -13.67 16.26
CA SER A 84 -0.56 -12.72 15.58
C SER A 84 0.77 -12.54 16.32
N LEU A 85 1.88 -12.49 15.58
CA LEU A 85 3.07 -11.78 16.05
C LEU A 85 2.72 -10.30 16.02
N GLU A 86 2.22 -9.84 17.14
CA GLU A 86 1.96 -8.43 17.35
C GLU A 86 3.32 -7.77 17.60
N ILE A 87 3.87 -7.16 16.53
CA ILE A 87 4.98 -6.25 16.70
C ILE A 87 4.37 -4.91 17.03
N THR A 88 4.15 -4.74 18.33
CA THR A 88 3.43 -3.60 18.89
C THR A 88 4.43 -2.87 19.72
N SER A 89 5.02 -1.85 19.12
CA SER A 89 5.74 -0.91 19.93
C SER A 89 4.71 0.06 20.53
N THR A 90 4.33 -0.19 21.79
CA THR A 90 3.39 0.67 22.55
C THR A 90 3.90 2.09 22.73
N SER A 91 5.20 2.31 22.50
CA SER A 91 5.89 3.61 22.47
C SER A 91 6.60 3.94 21.12
N GLY A 92 6.42 3.18 20.00
CA GLY A 92 7.23 3.31 18.74
C GLY A 92 6.75 2.49 17.50
N THR A 93 7.54 2.38 16.43
CA THR A 93 7.14 1.77 15.12
C THR A 93 7.80 0.42 14.81
N VAL A 94 7.19 -0.38 13.94
CA VAL A 94 7.78 -1.61 13.38
C VAL A 94 8.56 -1.27 12.11
N SER A 95 9.87 -1.51 12.09
CA SER A 95 10.71 -1.34 10.88
C SER A 95 11.06 -2.70 10.27
N LEU A 96 10.87 -2.85 8.95
CA LEU A 96 11.31 -4.00 8.15
C LEU A 96 12.22 -3.52 7.02
N GLU A 97 13.38 -4.14 6.81
CA GLU A 97 14.33 -3.75 5.77
C GLU A 97 13.91 -4.35 4.40
N GLY A 98 13.68 -3.52 3.37
CA GLY A 98 13.44 -3.93 1.97
C GLY A 98 12.02 -3.68 1.45
N VAL A 99 10.99 -3.97 2.24
CA VAL A 99 9.73 -3.21 2.18
C VAL A 99 9.83 -2.24 3.31
N VAL A 100 10.08 -1.00 2.96
CA VAL A 100 10.22 0.02 3.95
C VAL A 100 8.79 0.39 4.33
N PHE A 101 8.30 -0.28 5.37
CA PHE A 101 7.18 0.22 6.15
C PHE A 101 7.67 1.49 6.85
N ASP A 102 7.58 2.61 6.12
CA ASP A 102 7.89 3.94 6.63
C ASP A 102 6.58 4.60 7.06
N SER A 103 6.30 4.50 8.36
CA SER A 103 5.12 5.11 8.97
C SER A 103 3.81 4.55 8.39
N GLN A 104 3.03 5.40 7.72
CA GLN A 104 1.76 5.06 7.09
C GLN A 104 1.91 4.82 5.58
N ALA A 105 3.11 5.06 5.06
CA ALA A 105 3.46 4.84 3.68
C ALA A 105 4.19 3.51 3.56
N ILE A 106 3.86 2.79 2.51
CA ILE A 106 4.58 1.58 2.15
C ILE A 106 5.47 1.99 0.98
N SER A 107 6.79 2.03 1.23
CA SER A 107 7.79 2.48 0.26
C SER A 107 8.81 1.37 -0.02
N ALA A 108 9.54 1.49 -1.14
CA ALA A 108 10.27 0.39 -1.77
C ALA A 108 9.40 -0.84 -2.13
N ALA A 109 8.12 -0.84 -1.74
CA ALA A 109 7.10 -1.73 -2.26
C ALA A 109 6.95 -1.46 -3.75
N THR A 110 7.44 -2.41 -4.54
CA THR A 110 7.27 -2.43 -5.99
C THR A 110 5.82 -2.68 -6.38
N THR A 111 5.04 -3.30 -5.49
CA THR A 111 3.63 -3.65 -5.70
C THR A 111 2.89 -3.56 -4.36
N VAL A 112 1.68 -3.01 -4.37
CA VAL A 112 0.73 -3.06 -3.25
C VAL A 112 -0.54 -3.76 -3.76
N GLU A 113 -0.92 -4.86 -3.13
CA GLU A 113 -2.07 -5.69 -3.53
C GLU A 113 -3.18 -5.57 -2.48
N PHE A 114 -4.42 -5.40 -2.94
CA PHE A 114 -5.62 -5.41 -2.10
C PHE A 114 -6.47 -6.60 -2.55
N ASN A 115 -6.89 -7.46 -1.62
CA ASN A 115 -7.68 -8.67 -1.91
C ASN A 115 -9.19 -8.40 -1.96
N GLU A 116 -9.59 -7.30 -1.34
CA GLU A 116 -10.95 -6.81 -1.30
C GLU A 116 -10.91 -5.34 -1.76
N ASP A 117 -11.73 -4.50 -1.14
CA ASP A 117 -11.79 -3.10 -1.48
C ASP A 117 -10.58 -2.35 -0.92
N MET A 118 -9.97 -1.51 -1.78
CA MET A 118 -9.25 -0.35 -1.29
C MET A 118 -10.29 0.68 -0.85
N SER A 119 -10.59 0.73 0.45
CA SER A 119 -11.49 1.74 0.99
C SER A 119 -10.75 3.06 1.21
N MET A 120 -11.17 4.08 0.48
CA MET A 120 -10.80 5.48 0.72
C MET A 120 -12.01 6.16 1.35
N SER A 121 -12.02 6.26 2.69
CA SER A 121 -13.23 6.60 3.45
C SER A 121 -13.14 7.95 4.18
N SER A 122 -12.40 8.91 3.64
CA SER A 122 -12.26 10.23 4.26
C SER A 122 -13.44 11.12 3.91
N THR A 123 -13.82 12.01 4.82
CA THR A 123 -14.77 13.10 4.54
C THR A 123 -14.14 14.26 3.78
N GLU A 124 -12.82 14.29 3.71
CA GLU A 124 -12.03 15.30 3.00
C GLU A 124 -11.69 14.86 1.57
N ALA A 125 -11.08 15.75 0.78
CA ALA A 125 -10.60 15.41 -0.55
C ALA A 125 -9.56 14.27 -0.50
N GLN A 126 -9.76 13.24 -1.32
CA GLN A 126 -8.83 12.12 -1.52
C GLN A 126 -8.36 12.10 -2.97
N SER A 127 -7.15 11.59 -3.20
CA SER A 127 -6.54 11.61 -4.53
C SER A 127 -5.65 10.40 -4.76
N ILE A 128 -5.64 9.92 -6.00
CA ILE A 128 -4.63 9.02 -6.53
C ILE A 128 -3.80 9.83 -7.52
N ILE A 129 -2.50 9.94 -7.28
CA ILE A 129 -1.57 10.75 -8.09
C ILE A 129 -0.55 9.82 -8.72
N HIS A 130 -0.32 9.97 -10.02
CA HIS A 130 0.69 9.26 -10.78
C HIS A 130 1.66 10.26 -11.41
N THR A 131 2.96 10.04 -11.29
CA THR A 131 4.03 10.97 -11.73
C THR A 131 4.98 10.38 -12.75
N GLY A 132 4.65 9.23 -13.35
CA GLY A 132 5.50 8.61 -14.36
C GLY A 132 5.76 9.54 -15.55
N ALA A 133 6.93 9.36 -16.17
CA ALA A 133 7.47 10.31 -17.13
C ALA A 133 6.65 10.39 -18.43
N ASP A 134 6.59 11.59 -19.01
CA ASP A 134 5.87 11.91 -20.25
C ASP A 134 6.36 11.16 -21.51
N THR A 135 7.39 10.32 -21.38
CA THR A 135 7.96 9.53 -22.49
C THR A 135 7.39 8.11 -22.51
N GLY A 136 6.19 7.94 -23.08
CA GLY A 136 5.79 6.71 -23.78
C GLY A 136 5.42 5.49 -22.93
N GLY A 137 4.37 5.60 -22.10
CA GLY A 137 3.71 4.44 -21.48
C GLY A 137 3.78 4.35 -19.97
N ALA A 138 4.20 5.42 -19.30
CA ALA A 138 4.05 5.56 -17.86
C ALA A 138 2.67 6.17 -17.53
N ASP A 139 1.61 5.40 -17.79
CA ASP A 139 0.23 5.84 -17.60
C ASP A 139 -0.35 5.32 -16.28
N LEU A 140 -1.20 6.13 -15.63
CA LEU A 140 -2.10 5.60 -14.61
C LEU A 140 -3.21 4.78 -15.29
N THR A 141 -3.08 3.46 -15.25
CA THR A 141 -4.10 2.57 -15.80
C THR A 141 -5.10 2.17 -14.72
N VAL A 142 -6.36 2.53 -14.92
CA VAL A 142 -7.50 1.99 -14.17
C VAL A 142 -8.28 1.06 -15.10
N LYS A 143 -8.29 -0.24 -14.81
CA LYS A 143 -8.84 -1.26 -15.69
C LYS A 143 -9.61 -2.33 -14.92
N SER A 144 -10.75 -2.73 -15.48
CA SER A 144 -11.41 -3.98 -15.16
C SER A 144 -11.27 -4.94 -16.33
N THR A 145 -10.81 -6.17 -16.08
CA THR A 145 -10.58 -7.16 -17.15
C THR A 145 -11.84 -7.98 -17.46
N ASN A 146 -12.74 -8.10 -16.50
CA ASN A 146 -13.93 -8.95 -16.59
C ASN A 146 -15.24 -8.18 -16.37
N GLY A 147 -15.18 -6.86 -16.29
CA GLY A 147 -16.35 -6.03 -16.04
C GLY A 147 -16.09 -4.57 -16.39
N ASN A 148 -16.93 -3.71 -15.82
CA ASN A 148 -16.90 -2.29 -16.06
C ASN A 148 -16.05 -1.58 -14.98
N VAL A 149 -15.57 -0.39 -15.32
CA VAL A 149 -15.10 0.59 -14.34
C VAL A 149 -16.26 1.56 -14.12
N PHE A 150 -16.77 1.62 -12.90
CA PHE A 150 -17.81 2.58 -12.53
C PHE A 150 -17.15 3.80 -11.90
N VAL A 151 -17.44 4.98 -12.42
CA VAL A 151 -16.97 6.26 -11.87
C VAL A 151 -18.16 7.21 -11.84
N GLU A 152 -18.51 7.68 -10.65
CA GLU A 152 -19.52 8.70 -10.49
C GLU A 152 -18.89 10.09 -10.63
N GLN A 153 -19.63 11.03 -11.24
CA GLN A 153 -19.27 12.45 -11.28
C GLN A 153 -17.86 12.72 -11.86
N VAL A 154 -17.67 12.39 -13.14
CA VAL A 154 -16.38 12.58 -13.82
C VAL A 154 -16.17 14.04 -14.22
N LYS A 155 -14.99 14.59 -13.91
CA LYS A 155 -14.53 15.90 -14.41
C LYS A 155 -13.10 15.80 -14.94
N PHE A 156 -12.90 16.22 -16.18
CA PHE A 156 -11.57 16.44 -16.76
C PHE A 156 -11.33 17.95 -16.86
N ASN A 157 -10.27 18.46 -16.22
CA ASN A 157 -10.01 19.90 -16.08
C ASN A 157 -8.85 20.42 -16.96
N ALA A 158 -8.30 19.55 -17.83
CA ALA A 158 -7.11 19.83 -18.63
C ALA A 158 -7.38 19.51 -20.11
N ASP A 159 -6.40 18.93 -20.80
CA ASP A 159 -6.39 18.64 -22.24
C ASP A 159 -7.57 17.82 -22.74
N ALA A 160 -7.63 17.64 -24.07
CA ALA A 160 -8.66 16.89 -24.75
C ALA A 160 -8.75 15.44 -24.26
N VAL A 161 -9.98 14.93 -24.16
CA VAL A 161 -10.22 13.50 -23.99
C VAL A 161 -10.09 12.81 -25.34
N SER A 162 -9.25 11.78 -25.42
CA SER A 162 -8.96 11.04 -26.65
C SER A 162 -9.10 9.53 -26.46
N GLY A 163 -9.11 8.76 -27.55
CA GLY A 163 -9.19 7.29 -27.51
C GLY A 163 -10.58 6.74 -27.19
N ILE A 164 -11.62 7.58 -27.14
CA ILE A 164 -13.00 7.13 -26.99
C ILE A 164 -13.46 6.46 -28.30
N SER A 165 -13.84 5.18 -28.23
CA SER A 165 -14.44 4.47 -29.36
C SER A 165 -15.90 4.87 -29.58
N THR A 166 -16.67 4.94 -28.50
CA THR A 166 -18.08 5.33 -28.48
C THR A 166 -18.36 6.17 -27.24
N LEU A 167 -19.02 7.31 -27.42
CA LEU A 167 -19.56 8.12 -26.33
C LEU A 167 -21.07 8.00 -26.34
N ASP A 168 -21.63 7.33 -25.34
CA ASP A 168 -23.07 7.25 -25.10
C ASP A 168 -23.47 8.24 -24.01
N LEU A 169 -24.57 8.95 -24.21
CA LEU A 169 -25.04 10.03 -23.33
C LEU A 169 -26.54 9.87 -23.10
N ASP A 170 -26.94 9.78 -21.83
CA ASP A 170 -28.35 9.81 -21.43
C ASP A 170 -28.92 11.25 -21.37
N GLY A 171 -28.06 12.26 -21.52
CA GLY A 171 -28.41 13.68 -21.45
C GLY A 171 -27.73 14.54 -22.52
N ASP A 172 -27.69 15.85 -22.27
CA ASP A 172 -27.14 16.82 -23.22
C ASP A 172 -25.61 16.74 -23.32
N LEU A 173 -25.08 16.88 -24.54
CA LEU A 173 -23.71 17.35 -24.75
C LEU A 173 -23.71 18.89 -24.77
N ARG A 174 -23.05 19.52 -23.80
CA ARG A 174 -23.00 20.99 -23.67
C ARG A 174 -21.56 21.49 -23.75
N SER A 175 -21.30 22.46 -24.61
CA SER A 175 -20.04 23.22 -24.65
C SER A 175 -20.30 24.66 -24.25
N SER A 176 -19.68 25.10 -23.15
CA SER A 176 -19.80 26.48 -22.66
C SER A 176 -18.83 27.43 -23.36
N THR A 177 -17.77 26.90 -23.97
CA THR A 177 -16.71 27.65 -24.67
C THR A 177 -16.16 26.81 -25.81
N GLY A 178 -15.83 27.45 -26.93
CA GLY A 178 -15.28 26.75 -28.10
C GLY A 178 -16.34 26.02 -28.91
N ASP A 179 -15.88 25.37 -29.98
CA ASP A 179 -16.74 24.78 -31.02
C ASP A 179 -16.74 23.25 -30.95
N LEU A 180 -17.77 22.63 -31.55
CA LEU A 180 -17.69 21.22 -31.92
C LEU A 180 -17.01 21.12 -33.29
N LEU A 181 -15.76 20.65 -33.30
CA LEU A 181 -14.97 20.54 -34.52
C LEU A 181 -14.91 19.10 -35.03
N LEU A 182 -15.29 18.91 -36.29
CA LEU A 182 -15.22 17.64 -37.00
C LEU A 182 -14.11 17.78 -38.07
N THR A 183 -12.94 17.15 -37.84
CA THR A 183 -11.71 17.37 -38.64
C THR A 183 -11.23 16.19 -39.49
N SER A 184 -11.90 15.04 -39.48
CA SER A 184 -11.50 13.90 -40.29
C SER A 184 -11.50 14.27 -41.77
N THR A 185 -10.54 13.76 -42.51
CA THR A 185 -10.51 13.89 -43.98
C THR A 185 -11.44 12.89 -44.67
N SER A 186 -11.99 11.95 -43.91
CA SER A 186 -13.07 11.06 -44.35
C SER A 186 -14.42 11.68 -44.03
N ASP A 187 -15.49 11.12 -44.59
CA ASP A 187 -16.85 11.59 -44.35
C ASP A 187 -17.16 11.66 -42.84
N GLN A 188 -17.59 12.84 -42.40
CA GLN A 188 -18.13 13.06 -41.07
C GLN A 188 -19.57 13.51 -41.18
N GLN A 189 -20.40 13.01 -40.29
CA GLN A 189 -21.84 13.23 -40.35
C GLN A 189 -22.38 13.51 -38.95
N ILE A 190 -23.34 14.41 -38.88
CA ILE A 190 -24.24 14.55 -37.73
C ILE A 190 -25.56 13.95 -38.18
N THR A 191 -25.88 12.76 -37.67
CA THR A 191 -27.10 12.05 -38.02
C THR A 191 -28.07 12.09 -36.85
N HIS A 192 -29.27 12.60 -37.10
CA HIS A 192 -30.36 12.59 -36.13
C HIS A 192 -31.45 11.63 -36.60
N THR A 193 -31.74 10.62 -35.78
CA THR A 193 -32.75 9.58 -36.07
C THR A 193 -34.09 9.84 -35.38
N GLY A 194 -34.31 11.02 -34.80
CA GLY A 194 -35.42 11.30 -33.90
C GLY A 194 -36.79 10.75 -34.35
N GLY A 195 -37.64 10.45 -33.37
CA GLY A 195 -38.98 9.90 -33.63
C GLY A 195 -39.88 10.85 -34.42
N ALA A 196 -41.16 10.48 -34.58
CA ALA A 196 -42.12 11.22 -35.42
C ALA A 196 -42.30 12.72 -35.10
N SER A 197 -41.88 13.17 -33.91
CA SER A 197 -41.87 14.56 -33.47
C SER A 197 -40.50 15.04 -32.98
N GLY A 198 -39.43 14.29 -33.26
CA GLY A 198 -38.07 14.65 -32.93
C GLY A 198 -37.42 15.35 -34.12
N ASP A 199 -37.25 16.65 -34.04
CA ASP A 199 -36.57 17.44 -35.07
C ASP A 199 -35.11 17.72 -34.66
N LEU A 200 -34.19 17.70 -35.63
CA LEU A 200 -32.86 18.28 -35.44
C LEU A 200 -32.95 19.79 -35.56
N THR A 201 -32.77 20.50 -34.45
CA THR A 201 -32.76 21.96 -34.44
C THR A 201 -31.32 22.48 -34.34
N VAL A 202 -30.89 23.28 -35.33
CA VAL A 202 -29.62 24.03 -35.30
C VAL A 202 -29.98 25.52 -35.26
N SER A 203 -29.57 26.22 -34.19
CA SER A 203 -29.99 27.59 -33.95
C SER A 203 -28.92 28.41 -33.23
N SER A 204 -29.02 29.74 -33.36
CA SER A 204 -28.18 30.69 -32.62
C SER A 204 -29.08 31.74 -31.98
N THR A 205 -28.99 31.92 -30.66
CA THR A 205 -29.80 32.88 -29.90
C THR A 205 -29.23 34.31 -29.95
N ASN A 206 -27.92 34.43 -30.08
CA ASN A 206 -27.19 35.70 -30.04
C ASN A 206 -26.48 36.02 -31.36
N GLY A 207 -26.78 35.29 -32.43
CA GLY A 207 -26.10 35.39 -33.71
C GLY A 207 -26.87 34.75 -34.85
N ASN A 208 -26.16 34.53 -35.96
CA ASN A 208 -26.69 33.89 -37.16
C ASN A 208 -26.21 32.45 -37.22
N VAL A 209 -26.97 31.58 -37.88
CA VAL A 209 -26.45 30.26 -38.27
C VAL A 209 -25.84 30.39 -39.66
N PHE A 210 -24.60 29.93 -39.81
CA PHE A 210 -23.93 29.83 -41.09
C PHE A 210 -23.77 28.35 -41.44
N ILE A 211 -24.15 28.00 -42.67
CA ILE A 211 -23.93 26.69 -43.27
C ILE A 211 -23.17 26.98 -44.57
N GLU A 212 -21.88 26.67 -44.59
CA GLU A 212 -20.94 27.17 -45.59
C GLU A 212 -21.07 28.70 -45.76
N SER A 213 -21.36 29.17 -46.99
CA SER A 213 -21.56 30.59 -47.30
C SER A 213 -23.00 31.07 -47.09
N VAL A 214 -23.93 30.20 -46.72
CA VAL A 214 -25.35 30.55 -46.56
C VAL A 214 -25.60 31.03 -45.12
N LYS A 215 -26.20 32.22 -45.01
CA LYS A 215 -26.50 32.87 -43.73
C LYS A 215 -28.00 32.81 -43.42
N PHE A 216 -28.34 32.26 -42.25
CA PHE A 216 -29.71 32.20 -41.72
C PHE A 216 -29.91 33.22 -40.58
N ILE A 217 -30.99 34.00 -40.62
CA ILE A 217 -31.38 34.97 -39.57
C ILE A 217 -32.88 34.82 -39.29
N GLY A 218 -33.25 34.21 -38.16
CA GLY A 218 -34.64 33.86 -37.87
C GLY A 218 -35.22 32.96 -38.97
N THR A 219 -36.27 33.41 -39.65
CA THR A 219 -36.91 32.69 -40.77
C THR A 219 -36.36 33.05 -42.16
N GLY A 220 -35.39 33.98 -42.26
CA GLY A 220 -34.83 34.45 -43.54
C GLY A 220 -33.45 33.86 -43.86
N MET A 221 -33.12 33.78 -45.16
CA MET A 221 -31.83 33.34 -45.69
C MET A 221 -31.18 34.43 -46.56
N SER A 222 -29.84 34.54 -46.54
CA SER A 222 -29.07 35.52 -47.32
C SER A 222 -27.68 34.98 -47.69
N ALA A 223 -26.90 35.77 -48.45
CA ALA A 223 -25.56 35.41 -48.95
C ALA A 223 -25.51 34.17 -49.87
N ILE A 224 -26.64 33.85 -50.51
CA ILE A 224 -26.74 32.72 -51.43
C ILE A 224 -26.26 33.16 -52.82
N SER A 225 -25.16 32.57 -53.30
CA SER A 225 -24.63 32.87 -54.65
C SER A 225 -25.52 32.30 -55.76
N THR A 226 -26.07 31.11 -55.56
CA THR A 226 -26.92 30.43 -56.54
C THR A 226 -27.86 29.48 -55.79
N ILE A 227 -29.15 29.54 -56.09
CA ILE A 227 -30.11 28.50 -55.70
C ILE A 227 -30.36 27.69 -56.97
N SER A 228 -29.77 26.50 -57.06
CA SER A 228 -30.16 25.55 -58.09
C SER A 228 -31.33 24.76 -57.53
N MET A 229 -32.52 24.97 -58.10
CA MET A 229 -33.72 24.15 -57.83
C MET A 229 -33.81 23.00 -58.82
#